data_AF-R7LDJ1-F1
#
_entry.id   AF-R7LDJ1-F1
#
_cell.length_a   1.000
_cell.length_b   1.000
_cell.length_c   1.000
_cell.angle_alpha   90.00
_cell.angle_beta   90.00
_cell.angle_gamma   90.00
#
_symmetry.space_group_name_H-M   'P 1'
#
loop_
_entity.id
_entity.type
_entity.pdbx_description
1 polymer ?
#
loop_
_entity_poly.entity_id
_entity_poly.type
_entity_poly.pdbx_seq_one_letter_code
_entity_poly.pdbx_strand_id
1 'polypeptide(L)'
;MSVGTAVGLKSYDLVYRVMEYKKHFTDEELDGVLQWFETHWDDLPVSASLDKATVIKDFKHTVRLYFDIVNEHRNNPTYSGQIFQIFKMRDVAEQAMREKGVL
;
A
#
# COMPACT_ATOMS: atom_id res chain seq x y z
N MET A 1 -37.92 -1.21 23.81
CA MET A 1 -36.72 -0.40 23.53
C MET A 1 -35.57 -1.36 23.31
N SER A 2 -35.20 -1.61 22.06
CA SER A 2 -34.08 -2.49 21.73
C SER A 2 -32.85 -1.62 21.47
N VAL A 3 -31.80 -1.88 22.23
CA VAL A 3 -30.51 -1.18 22.18
C VAL A 3 -29.85 -1.61 20.87
N GLY A 4 -29.74 -0.69 19.91
CA GLY A 4 -28.97 -0.92 18.70
C GLY A 4 -27.49 -0.96 19.06
N THR A 5 -26.98 -2.16 19.33
CA THR A 5 -25.55 -2.40 19.50
C THR A 5 -24.86 -1.99 18.20
N ALA A 6 -24.16 -0.86 18.25
CA ALA A 6 -23.18 -0.49 17.23
C ALA A 6 -22.14 -1.60 17.19
N VAL A 7 -22.31 -2.52 16.23
CA VAL A 7 -21.32 -3.56 15.95
C VAL A 7 -20.09 -2.82 15.47
N GLY A 8 -19.02 -2.88 16.28
CA GLY A 8 -17.77 -2.20 16.00
C GLY A 8 -17.29 -2.51 14.59
N LEU A 9 -17.27 -1.47 13.75
CA LEU A 9 -16.51 -1.47 12.52
C LEU A 9 -15.07 -1.81 12.91
N LYS A 10 -14.57 -2.95 12.45
CA LYS A 10 -13.18 -3.31 12.68
C LYS A 10 -12.33 -2.20 12.04
N SER A 11 -11.29 -1.76 12.74
CA SER A 11 -10.34 -0.74 12.29
C SER A 11 -9.81 -0.98 10.87
N TYR A 12 -9.82 -2.22 10.39
CA TYR A 12 -9.45 -2.61 9.03
C TYR A 12 -10.30 -1.95 7.93
N ASP A 13 -11.58 -1.63 8.16
CA ASP A 13 -12.45 -1.00 7.13
C ASP A 13 -12.21 0.52 6.97
N LEU A 14 -11.45 1.14 7.87
CA LEU A 14 -11.16 2.59 7.86
C LEU A 14 -9.80 2.95 7.23
N VAL A 15 -9.00 1.97 6.82
CA VAL A 15 -7.62 2.17 6.32
C VAL A 15 -7.53 2.23 4.79
N TYR A 16 -8.56 1.83 4.05
CA TYR A 16 -8.55 1.79 2.57
C TYR A 16 -8.94 3.12 1.92
N ARG A 17 -8.38 4.24 2.40
CA ARG A 17 -8.35 5.47 1.61
C ARG A 17 -7.09 5.46 0.76
N VAL A 18 -7.23 5.86 -0.51
CA VAL A 18 -6.10 6.28 -1.35
C VAL A 18 -5.24 7.22 -0.50
N MET A 19 -3.97 6.86 -0.32
CA MET A 19 -3.08 7.65 0.51
C MET A 19 -2.80 8.98 -0.20
N GLU A 20 -2.88 10.09 0.54
CA GLU A 20 -2.47 11.40 0.03
C GLU A 20 -0.98 11.62 0.29
N TYR A 21 -0.33 12.36 -0.60
CA TYR A 21 1.07 12.71 -0.41
C TYR A 21 1.25 13.60 0.83
N LYS A 22 2.27 13.29 1.63
CA LYS A 22 2.74 14.14 2.72
C LYS A 22 4.23 13.94 2.99
N LYS A 23 4.84 14.90 3.68
CA LYS A 23 6.29 14.88 3.99
C LYS A 23 6.69 13.87 5.07
N HIS A 24 5.76 13.51 5.96
CA HIS A 24 5.98 12.60 7.07
C HIS A 24 4.83 11.60 7.14
N PHE A 25 5.15 10.32 7.07
CA PHE A 25 4.22 9.21 7.27
C PHE A 25 4.41 8.69 8.69
N THR A 26 3.32 8.29 9.33
CA THR A 26 3.39 7.69 10.67
C THR A 26 3.86 6.26 10.58
N ASP A 27 4.33 5.71 11.70
CA ASP A 27 4.81 4.34 11.71
C ASP A 27 3.70 3.35 11.38
N GLU A 28 2.49 3.61 11.86
CA GLU A 28 1.32 2.78 11.59
C GLU A 28 0.93 2.76 10.10
N GLU A 29 1.10 3.88 9.39
CA GLU A 29 0.82 3.94 7.96
C GLU A 29 1.84 3.15 7.15
N LEU A 30 3.12 3.27 7.51
CA LEU A 30 4.22 2.58 6.85
C LEU A 30 4.17 1.08 7.13
N ASP A 31 4.02 0.69 8.38
CA ASP A 31 3.90 -0.71 8.77
C ASP A 31 2.64 -1.32 8.14
N GLY A 32 1.54 -0.57 8.06
CA GLY A 32 0.30 -1.00 7.41
C GLY A 32 0.45 -1.28 5.92
N VAL A 33 1.15 -0.43 5.15
CA VAL A 33 1.38 -0.70 3.71
C VAL A 33 2.35 -1.86 3.49
N LEU A 34 3.41 -1.97 4.31
CA LEU A 34 4.34 -3.10 4.23
C LEU A 34 3.63 -4.43 4.54
N GLN A 35 2.84 -4.47 5.62
CA GLN A 35 2.07 -5.64 6.02
C GLN A 35 1.04 -6.05 4.95
N TRP A 36 0.42 -5.10 4.26
CA TRP A 36 -0.50 -5.42 3.17
C TRP A 36 0.21 -6.17 2.05
N PHE A 37 1.42 -5.74 1.66
CA PHE A 37 2.22 -6.41 0.64
C PHE A 37 2.67 -7.80 1.08
N GLU A 38 3.10 -7.95 2.33
CA GLU A 38 3.48 -9.26 2.88
C GLU A 38 2.30 -10.24 2.87
N THR A 39 1.10 -9.77 3.24
CA THR A 39 -0.12 -10.58 3.27
C THR A 39 -0.53 -11.09 1.89
N HIS A 40 -0.34 -10.27 0.85
CA HIS A 40 -0.77 -10.57 -0.52
C HIS A 40 0.40 -10.93 -1.43
N TRP A 41 1.57 -11.24 -0.86
CA TRP A 41 2.83 -11.32 -1.59
C TRP A 41 2.79 -12.28 -2.78
N ASP A 42 2.15 -13.43 -2.60
CA ASP A 42 2.09 -14.47 -3.63
C ASP A 42 1.18 -14.08 -4.80
N ASP A 43 0.11 -13.33 -4.53
CA ASP A 43 -0.89 -12.90 -5.51
C ASP A 43 -0.53 -11.60 -6.25
N LEU A 44 0.55 -10.91 -5.85
CA LEU A 44 0.98 -9.68 -6.52
C LEU A 44 1.21 -9.92 -8.02
N PRO A 45 0.84 -8.95 -8.87
CA PRO A 45 1.05 -9.06 -10.31
C PRO A 45 2.55 -9.15 -10.64
N VAL A 46 2.88 -9.78 -11.77
CA VAL A 46 4.26 -9.82 -12.29
C VAL A 46 4.74 -8.41 -12.66
N SER A 47 3.84 -7.60 -13.23
CA SER A 47 4.08 -6.23 -13.70
C SER A 47 2.86 -5.36 -13.44
N ALA A 48 3.06 -4.06 -13.27
CA ALA A 48 1.95 -3.12 -13.08
C ALA A 48 2.26 -1.73 -13.65
N SER A 49 1.23 -0.99 -14.06
CA SER A 49 1.36 0.39 -14.54
C SER A 49 0.96 1.35 -13.43
N LEU A 50 1.90 2.18 -12.95
CA LEU A 50 1.59 3.22 -11.97
C LEU A 50 0.80 4.37 -12.60
N ASP A 51 1.15 4.70 -13.84
CA ASP A 51 0.47 5.69 -14.67
C ASP A 51 0.70 5.34 -16.15
N LYS A 52 0.32 6.24 -17.06
CA LYS A 52 0.45 6.03 -18.51
C LYS A 52 1.90 5.94 -19.01
N ALA A 53 2.86 6.47 -18.28
CA ALA A 53 4.27 6.55 -18.66
C ALA A 53 5.16 5.59 -17.83
N THR A 54 4.69 5.16 -16.67
CA THR A 54 5.48 4.40 -15.70
C THR A 54 4.96 2.98 -15.57
N VAL A 55 5.65 2.05 -16.24
CA VAL A 55 5.39 0.60 -16.14
C VAL A 55 6.51 -0.05 -15.34
N ILE A 56 6.12 -0.74 -14.27
CA ILE A 56 6.99 -1.58 -13.46
C ILE A 56 6.94 -3.00 -14.04
N LYS A 57 8.04 -3.44 -14.66
CA LYS A 57 8.11 -4.75 -15.34
C LYS A 57 8.34 -5.91 -14.39
N ASP A 58 9.09 -5.69 -13.31
CA ASP A 58 9.32 -6.66 -12.24
C ASP A 58 8.79 -6.06 -10.93
N PHE A 59 7.50 -6.30 -10.70
CA PHE A 59 6.77 -5.64 -9.64
C PHE A 59 7.23 -6.09 -8.25
N LYS A 60 7.35 -7.40 -8.02
CA LYS A 60 7.81 -7.95 -6.72
C LYS A 60 9.22 -7.48 -6.39
N HIS A 61 10.15 -7.48 -7.35
CA HIS A 61 11.49 -6.95 -7.10
C HIS A 61 11.45 -5.46 -6.74
N THR A 62 10.68 -4.67 -7.49
CA THR A 62 10.57 -3.23 -7.24
C THR A 62 9.97 -2.94 -5.86
N VAL A 63 8.92 -3.65 -5.45
CA VAL A 63 8.34 -3.51 -4.11
C VAL A 63 9.39 -3.75 -3.01
N ARG A 64 10.28 -4.75 -3.16
CA ARG A 64 11.39 -4.97 -2.20
C ARG A 64 12.33 -3.78 -2.10
N LEU A 65 12.69 -3.15 -3.21
CA LEU A 65 13.52 -1.94 -3.18
C LEU A 65 12.84 -0.81 -2.40
N TYR A 66 11.51 -0.72 -2.46
CA TYR A 66 10.75 0.26 -1.67
C TYR A 66 10.60 -0.14 -0.20
N PHE A 67 10.62 -1.44 0.13
CA PHE A 67 10.73 -1.88 1.53
C PHE A 67 12.04 -1.38 2.14
N ASP A 68 13.15 -1.52 1.40
CA ASP A 68 14.46 -1.04 1.85
C ASP A 68 14.44 0.48 2.07
N ILE A 69 13.87 1.25 1.13
CA ILE A 69 13.71 2.71 1.28
C ILE A 69 12.89 3.06 2.53
N VAL A 70 11.77 2.38 2.79
CA VAL A 70 10.95 2.66 3.97
C VAL A 70 11.73 2.31 5.25
N ASN A 71 12.37 1.15 5.31
CA ASN A 71 13.12 0.69 6.48
C ASN A 71 14.31 1.61 6.80
N GLU A 72 15.04 2.07 5.79
CA GLU A 72 16.22 2.91 5.96
C GLU A 72 15.89 4.39 6.14
N HIS A 73 14.77 4.87 5.59
CA HIS A 73 14.51 6.31 5.43
C HIS A 73 13.14 6.80 5.91
N ARG A 74 12.33 5.99 6.61
CA ARG A 74 10.98 6.38 7.11
C ARG A 74 10.91 7.75 7.81
N ASN A 75 11.98 8.15 8.51
CA ASN A 75 12.06 9.42 9.24
C ASN A 75 12.69 10.57 8.46
N ASN A 76 13.14 10.35 7.21
CA ASN A 76 13.81 11.34 6.39
C ASN A 76 12.86 11.91 5.30
N PRO A 77 12.39 13.16 5.43
CA PRO A 77 11.44 13.75 4.50
C PRO A 77 11.98 13.93 3.07
N THR A 78 13.29 13.85 2.85
CA THR A 78 13.90 13.83 1.50
C THR A 78 13.37 12.67 0.67
N TYR A 79 13.11 11.53 1.31
CA TYR A 79 12.64 10.31 0.67
C TYR A 79 11.11 10.22 0.62
N SER A 80 10.37 11.23 1.11
CA SER A 80 8.90 11.21 1.19
C SER A 80 8.21 10.92 -0.14
N GLY A 81 8.75 11.39 -1.26
CA GLY A 81 8.22 11.08 -2.59
C GLY A 81 8.38 9.60 -2.98
N GLN A 82 9.50 8.98 -2.61
CA GLN A 82 9.72 7.54 -2.84
C GLN A 82 8.89 6.71 -1.85
N ILE A 83 8.86 7.10 -0.58
CA ILE A 83 7.99 6.46 0.41
C ILE A 83 6.53 6.52 -0.07
N PHE A 84 6.07 7.64 -0.62
CA PHE A 84 4.72 7.75 -1.16
C PHE A 84 4.43 6.76 -2.32
N GLN A 85 5.44 6.42 -3.13
CA GLN A 85 5.26 5.50 -4.24
C GLN A 85 4.87 4.08 -3.80
N ILE A 86 5.28 3.64 -2.60
CA ILE A 86 4.89 2.30 -2.12
C ILE A 86 3.36 2.20 -1.92
N PHE A 87 2.71 3.28 -1.51
CA PHE A 87 1.25 3.35 -1.41
C PHE A 87 0.59 3.32 -2.78
N LYS A 88 1.15 4.01 -3.78
CA LYS A 88 0.65 3.94 -5.17
C LYS A 88 0.80 2.54 -5.75
N MET A 89 1.92 1.87 -5.47
CA MET A 89 2.13 0.48 -5.89
C MET A 89 1.07 -0.42 -5.27
N ARG A 90 0.74 -0.24 -3.99
CA ARG A 90 -0.32 -1.01 -3.31
C ARG A 90 -1.65 -0.84 -4.05
N ASP A 91 -2.06 0.40 -4.31
CA ASP A 91 -3.35 0.70 -4.93
C ASP A 91 -3.47 0.05 -6.33
N VAL A 92 -2.40 0.10 -7.13
CA VAL A 92 -2.38 -0.54 -8.46
C VAL A 92 -2.36 -2.06 -8.35
N ALA A 93 -1.61 -2.63 -7.40
CA ALA A 93 -1.58 -4.08 -7.18
C ALA A 93 -2.97 -4.58 -6.76
N GLU A 94 -3.61 -3.90 -5.80
CA GLU A 94 -4.95 -4.22 -5.34
C GLU A 94 -5.96 -4.19 -6.50
N GLN A 95 -5.94 -3.11 -7.30
CA GLN A 95 -6.81 -3.00 -8.47
C GLN A 95 -6.60 -4.15 -9.47
N ALA A 96 -5.34 -4.46 -9.79
CA ALA A 96 -5.01 -5.55 -10.71
C ALA A 96 -5.42 -6.93 -10.16
N MET A 97 -5.39 -7.10 -8.85
CA MET A 97 -5.83 -8.31 -8.16
C MET A 97 -7.37 -8.44 -8.16
N ARG A 98 -8.10 -7.34 -7.92
CA ARG A 98 -9.56 -7.29 -8.02
C ARG A 98 -10.06 -7.60 -9.43
N GLU A 99 -9.39 -7.06 -10.45
CA GLU A 99 -9.71 -7.33 -11.86
C GLU A 99 -9.52 -8.82 -12.24
N LYS A 100 -8.64 -9.53 -11.54
CA LYS A 100 -8.41 -10.97 -11.70
C LYS A 100 -9.31 -11.84 -10.82
N GLY A 101 -10.10 -11.25 -9.92
CA GLY A 101 -10.96 -11.96 -8.98
C GLY A 101 -10.23 -12.72 -7.87
N VAL A 102 -9.02 -12.27 -7.50
CA VAL A 102 -8.24 -12.85 -6.38
C VAL A 102 -8.41 -12.07 -5.07
N LEU A 103 -9.09 -10.91 -5.10
CA LEU A 103 -9.36 -10.02 -3.95
C LEU A 103 -10.75 -9.39 -4.04
#